data_AF-A0A849AFC6-F1
#
_entry.id   AF-A0A849AFC6-F1
#
_cell.length_a   1.000
_cell.length_b   1.000
_cell.length_c   1.000
_cell.angle_alpha   90.00
_cell.angle_beta   90.00
_cell.angle_gamma   90.00
#
_symmetry.space_group_name_H-M   'P 1'
#
loop_
_entity.id
_entity.type
_entity.pdbx_description
1 polymer ?
#
loop_
_entity_poly.entity_id
_entity_poly.type
_entity_poly.pdbx_seq_one_letter_code
_entity_poly.pdbx_strand_id
1 'polypeptide(L)'
;MPTTKHRYPVTETPEVAAALAAAARRWPDDRDRPSRLLRRLIVEGHRSIDPAIHADRSARLAALERVSRSFTGMYEPDYLARLRGDWPE
;
A
#
# COMPACT_ATOMS: atom_id res chain seq x y z
N MET A 1 12.33 -5.77 29.40
CA MET A 1 12.45 -5.54 27.94
C MET A 1 11.69 -4.27 27.58
N PRO A 2 12.35 -3.09 27.52
CA PRO A 2 11.72 -1.92 26.93
C PRO A 2 11.62 -2.14 25.42
N THR A 3 10.41 -2.15 24.88
CA THR A 3 10.18 -2.27 23.43
C THR A 3 10.56 -0.97 22.74
N THR A 4 11.33 -1.01 21.65
CA THR A 4 11.73 0.16 20.83
C THR A 4 10.54 0.92 20.22
N LYS A 5 9.35 0.30 20.18
CA LYS A 5 8.13 0.91 19.61
C LYS A 5 7.50 1.88 20.60
N HIS A 6 7.32 3.13 20.16
CA HIS A 6 6.60 4.15 20.91
C HIS A 6 5.13 3.76 21.08
N ARG A 7 4.57 4.03 22.26
CA ARG A 7 3.16 3.74 22.59
C ARG A 7 2.39 5.05 22.59
N TYR A 8 1.32 5.09 21.81
CA TYR A 8 0.38 6.21 21.82
C TYR A 8 -0.85 5.80 22.64
N PRO A 9 -1.09 6.41 23.82
CA PRO A 9 -2.32 6.15 24.56
C PRO A 9 -3.50 6.75 23.78
N VAL A 10 -4.59 5.99 23.71
CA VAL A 10 -5.85 6.44 23.11
C VAL A 10 -6.95 6.20 24.14
N THR A 11 -7.70 7.25 24.45
CA THR A 11 -8.85 7.19 25.35
C THR A 11 -10.08 6.80 24.55
N GLU A 12 -10.90 5.93 25.11
CA GLU A 12 -12.19 5.60 24.51
C GLU A 12 -13.16 6.77 24.70
N THR A 13 -13.57 7.37 23.58
CA THR A 13 -14.58 8.41 23.51
C THR A 13 -15.76 7.92 22.65
N PRO A 14 -16.92 8.58 22.67
CA PRO A 14 -18.04 8.22 21.81
C PRO A 14 -17.65 8.17 20.32
N GLU A 15 -16.79 9.07 19.86
CA GLU A 15 -16.29 9.12 18.48
C GLU A 15 -15.38 7.92 18.17
N VAL A 16 -14.50 7.55 19.10
CA VAL A 16 -13.64 6.37 18.96
C VAL A 16 -14.50 5.09 18.91
N ALA A 17 -15.52 4.99 19.77
CA ALA A 17 -16.46 3.86 19.77
C ALA A 17 -17.23 3.77 18.44
N ALA A 18 -17.72 4.89 17.92
CA ALA A 18 -18.41 4.94 16.63
C ALA A 18 -17.49 4.53 15.46
N ALA A 19 -16.24 5.01 15.47
CA ALA A 19 -15.23 4.66 14.48
C ALA A 19 -14.88 3.16 14.52
N LEU A 20 -14.72 2.58 15.71
CA LEU A 20 -14.49 1.15 15.88
C LEU A 20 -15.68 0.31 15.43
N ALA A 21 -16.91 0.75 15.71
CA ALA A 21 -18.12 0.09 15.21
C ALA A 21 -18.19 0.10 13.68
N ALA A 22 -17.82 1.21 13.03
CA ALA A 22 -17.70 1.28 11.58
C ALA A 22 -16.60 0.37 11.04
N ALA A 23 -15.43 0.36 11.69
CA ALA A 23 -14.32 -0.52 11.34
C ALA A 23 -14.68 -2.00 11.45
N ALA A 24 -15.42 -2.40 12.49
CA ALA A 24 -15.86 -3.78 12.68
C ALA A 24 -16.80 -4.25 11.57
N ARG A 25 -17.67 -3.36 11.04
CA ARG A 25 -18.48 -3.67 9.85
C ARG A 25 -17.64 -3.86 8.60
N ARG A 26 -16.56 -3.07 8.46
CA ARG A 26 -15.66 -3.11 7.30
C ARG A 26 -14.65 -4.27 7.34
N TRP A 27 -14.26 -4.70 8.55
CA TRP A 27 -13.32 -5.80 8.81
C TRP A 27 -13.88 -6.75 9.89
N PRO A 28 -14.84 -7.62 9.52
CA PRO A 28 -15.52 -8.49 10.49
C PRO A 28 -14.58 -9.45 11.24
N ASP A 29 -13.49 -9.91 10.60
CA ASP A 29 -12.51 -10.83 11.21
C ASP A 29 -11.78 -10.24 12.42
N ASP A 30 -11.73 -8.91 12.51
CA ASP A 30 -11.08 -8.19 13.60
C ASP A 30 -12.12 -7.52 14.54
N ARG A 31 -13.42 -7.84 14.44
CA ARG A 31 -14.51 -7.18 15.19
C ARG A 31 -14.29 -7.14 16.71
N ASP A 32 -13.73 -8.20 17.27
CA ASP A 32 -13.48 -8.34 18.72
C ASP A 32 -12.06 -7.91 19.11
N ARG A 33 -11.34 -7.24 18.19
CA ARG A 33 -9.94 -6.84 18.34
C ARG A 33 -9.79 -5.33 18.11
N PRO A 34 -10.23 -4.49 19.06
CA PRO A 34 -10.26 -3.03 18.89
C PRO A 34 -8.90 -2.43 18.53
N SER A 35 -7.80 -2.93 19.09
CA SER A 35 -6.45 -2.47 18.75
C SER A 35 -6.07 -2.75 17.29
N ARG A 36 -6.55 -3.86 16.70
CA ARG A 36 -6.32 -4.17 15.27
C ARG A 36 -7.16 -3.28 14.37
N LEU A 37 -8.42 -3.05 14.75
CA LEU A 37 -9.30 -2.11 14.05
C LEU A 37 -8.73 -0.69 14.07
N LEU A 38 -8.26 -0.22 15.23
CA LEU A 38 -7.62 1.08 15.36
C LEU A 38 -6.39 1.21 14.46
N ARG A 39 -5.54 0.16 14.41
CA ARG A 39 -4.40 0.12 13.49
C ARG A 39 -4.84 0.23 12.02
N ARG A 40 -5.88 -0.51 11.62
CA ARG A 40 -6.41 -0.46 10.25
C ARG A 40 -6.97 0.93 9.92
N LEU A 41 -7.72 1.53 10.85
CA LEU A 41 -8.23 2.89 10.70
C LEU A 41 -7.12 3.92 10.52
N ILE A 42 -6.04 3.84 11.29
CA ILE A 42 -4.88 4.74 11.15
C ILE A 42 -4.23 4.60 9.76
N VAL A 43 -4.02 3.36 9.30
CA VAL A 43 -3.44 3.10 7.98
C VAL A 43 -4.36 3.59 6.86
N GLU A 44 -5.66 3.37 6.98
CA GLU A 44 -6.64 3.82 5.99
C GLU A 44 -6.78 5.35 5.99
N GLY A 45 -6.77 5.97 7.18
CA GLY A 45 -6.73 7.41 7.35
C GLY A 45 -5.50 8.02 6.69
N HIS A 46 -4.31 7.43 6.90
CA HIS A 46 -3.08 7.86 6.21
C HIS A 46 -3.23 7.84 4.68
N ARG A 47 -3.82 6.77 4.11
CA ARG A 47 -4.09 6.71 2.67
C ARG A 47 -5.06 7.77 2.19
N SER A 48 -6.06 8.13 3.01
CA SER A 48 -7.04 9.16 2.65
C SER A 48 -6.49 10.58 2.70
N ILE A 49 -5.53 10.85 3.59
CA ILE A 49 -4.92 12.18 3.75
C ILE A 49 -3.69 12.39 2.86
N ASP A 50 -3.15 11.33 2.25
CA ASP A 50 -2.00 11.41 1.36
C ASP A 50 -2.40 11.20 -0.12
N PRO A 51 -2.94 12.24 -0.78
CA PRO A 51 -3.23 12.17 -2.20
C PRO A 51 -1.94 12.09 -3.05
N ALA A 52 -0.78 12.51 -2.54
CA ALA A 52 0.48 12.53 -3.28
C ALA A 52 1.06 11.12 -3.47
N ILE A 53 1.02 10.25 -2.44
CA ILE A 53 1.53 8.86 -2.54
C ILE A 53 0.73 8.02 -3.54
N HIS A 54 -0.59 8.19 -3.59
CA HIS A 54 -1.44 7.41 -4.50
C HIS A 54 -1.49 7.99 -5.92
N ALA A 55 -1.47 9.31 -6.07
CA ALA A 55 -1.39 9.95 -7.39
C ALA A 55 -0.04 9.71 -8.05
N ASP A 56 1.08 9.82 -7.32
CA ASP A 56 2.42 9.62 -7.88
C ASP A 56 2.65 8.18 -8.35
N ARG A 57 2.26 7.19 -7.54
CA ARG A 57 2.38 5.78 -7.94
C ARG A 57 1.54 5.45 -9.17
N SER A 58 0.30 5.95 -9.23
CA SER A 58 -0.60 5.69 -10.36
C SER A 58 -0.12 6.41 -11.62
N ALA A 59 0.32 7.67 -11.51
CA ALA A 59 0.92 8.42 -12.60
C ALA A 59 2.21 7.77 -13.10
N ARG A 60 3.07 7.30 -12.19
CA ARG A 60 4.31 6.59 -12.52
C ARG A 60 4.03 5.27 -13.22
N LEU A 61 3.09 4.46 -12.73
CA LEU A 61 2.70 3.21 -13.38
C LEU A 61 2.09 3.46 -14.77
N ALA A 62 1.23 4.47 -14.92
CA ALA A 62 0.68 4.85 -16.21
C ALA A 62 1.75 5.35 -17.19
N ALA A 63 2.76 6.09 -16.70
CA ALA A 63 3.90 6.52 -17.51
C ALA A 63 4.77 5.34 -17.95
N LEU A 64 5.07 4.40 -17.03
CA LEU A 64 5.81 3.18 -17.33
C LEU A 64 5.06 2.30 -18.33
N GLU A 65 3.75 2.13 -18.17
CA GLU A 65 2.93 1.34 -19.08
C GLU A 65 2.91 1.95 -20.48
N ARG A 66 2.75 3.28 -20.58
CA ARG A 66 2.82 4.00 -21.86
C ARG A 66 4.15 3.76 -22.57
N VAL A 67 5.27 3.91 -21.86
CA VAL A 67 6.62 3.71 -22.41
C VAL A 67 6.88 2.24 -22.75
N SER A 68 6.48 1.31 -21.88
CA SER A 68 6.70 -0.13 -22.08
C SER A 68 6.03 -0.67 -23.35
N ARG A 69 4.85 -0.11 -23.69
CA ARG A 69 4.11 -0.49 -24.90
C ARG A 69 4.63 0.21 -26.16
N SER A 70 5.36 1.31 -26.05
CA SER A 70 5.91 2.04 -27.20
C SER A 70 7.00 1.28 -27.96
N PHE A 71 7.62 0.28 -27.32
CA PHE A 71 8.70 -0.51 -27.91
C PHE A 71 8.28 -1.96 -28.23
N THR A 72 7.00 -2.30 -28.07
CA THR A 72 6.47 -3.61 -28.42
C THR A 72 6.64 -3.85 -29.93
N GLY A 73 7.38 -4.90 -30.30
CA GLY A 73 7.67 -5.24 -31.69
C GLY A 73 8.94 -4.59 -32.27
N MET A 74 9.66 -3.75 -31.50
CA MET A 74 10.95 -3.19 -31.94
C MET A 74 12.11 -4.17 -31.79
N TYR A 75 11.94 -5.20 -30.95
CA TYR A 75 12.95 -6.19 -30.65
C TYR A 75 12.50 -7.56 -31.13
N GLU A 76 13.43 -8.31 -31.71
CA GLU A 76 13.20 -9.70 -32.12
C GLU A 76 12.89 -10.59 -30.91
N PRO A 77 12.12 -11.68 -31.08
CA PRO A 77 11.68 -12.55 -29.99
C PRO A 77 12.81 -13.09 -29.10
N ASP A 78 14.02 -13.25 -29.64
CA ASP A 78 15.22 -13.79 -28.97
C ASP A 78 16.20 -12.71 -28.47
N TYR A 79 15.91 -11.42 -28.73
CA TYR A 79 16.81 -10.30 -28.43
C TYR A 79 17.21 -10.23 -26.96
N LEU A 80 16.24 -10.39 -26.04
CA LEU A 80 16.49 -10.32 -24.60
C LEU A 80 17.34 -11.49 -24.09
N ALA A 81 17.20 -12.67 -24.70
CA ALA A 81 17.97 -13.86 -24.34
C ALA A 81 19.42 -13.73 -24.79
N ARG A 82 19.64 -13.25 -26.02
CA ARG A 82 20.98 -12.92 -26.53
C ARG A 82 21.69 -11.87 -25.68
N LEU A 83 21.01 -10.76 -25.37
CA LEU A 83 21.57 -9.67 -24.56
C LEU A 83 22.02 -10.13 -23.17
N ARG A 84 21.28 -11.06 -22.54
CA ARG A 84 21.64 -11.63 -21.24
C ARG A 84 22.81 -12.60 -21.30
N GLY A 85 23.00 -13.28 -22.44
CA GLY A 85 24.15 -14.16 -22.64
C GLY A 85 25.48 -13.42 -22.78
N ASP A 86 25.44 -12.13 -23.14
CA ASP A 86 26.63 -11.28 -23.29
C ASP A 86 27.15 -10.71 -21.95
N TRP A 87 26.42 -10.91 -20.85
CA TRP A 87 26.84 -10.46 -19.51
C TRP A 87 27.42 -11.64 -18.71
N PRO A 88 28.67 -11.56 -18.23
CA PRO A 88 29.19 -12.56 -17.30
C PRO A 88 28.48 -12.45 -15.94
N GLU A 89 28.34 -13.59 -15.26
CA GLU A 89 27.67 -13.75 -13.95
C GLU A 89 28.18 -12.79 -12.86
#